data_AF-A0A966EDK5-F1
#
_entry.id   AF-A0A966EDK5-F1
#
_cell.length_a   1.000
_cell.length_b   1.000
_cell.length_c   1.000
_cell.angle_alpha   90.00
_cell.angle_beta   90.00
_cell.angle_gamma   90.00
#
_symmetry.space_group_name_H-M   'P 1'
#
loop_
_entity.id
_entity.type
_entity.pdbx_description
1 polymer ?
#
loop_
_entity_poly.entity_id
_entity_poly.type
_entity_poly.pdbx_seq_one_letter_code
_entity_poly.pdbx_strand_id
1 'polypeptide(L)'
;VFQASEESHQSPNPLDRWSRRVVTELAAELGADALFPFGDPPFLPFIRWAQRAEAVYPSPIGPLIHPEYGLWHAYRGALAFAESIDLPAVDDRPSPCDTCADKPCLSACPVGAFSGNGYDVPACIAHIAEARGADCLGGGCLARRACPVGEAYRYVSTQMDFHMRAFLAGNRDAGT
;
A
#
# COMPACT_ATOMS: atom_id res chain seq x y z
N VAL A 1 -0.29 -12.85 12.68
CA VAL A 1 -0.58 -11.80 13.68
C VAL A 1 -1.94 -11.14 13.40
N PHE A 2 -2.14 -10.39 12.31
CA PHE A 2 -3.46 -9.80 11.98
C PHE A 2 -4.56 -10.85 11.79
N GLN A 3 -4.36 -11.89 10.96
CA GLN A 3 -5.38 -12.93 10.72
C GLN A 3 -5.85 -13.69 11.97
N ALA A 4 -5.10 -13.62 13.07
CA ALA A 4 -5.46 -14.26 14.33
C ALA A 4 -6.13 -13.27 15.32
N SER A 5 -6.29 -11.99 14.93
CA SER A 5 -6.86 -10.95 15.76
C SER A 5 -8.38 -10.88 15.59
N GLU A 6 -9.09 -10.44 16.62
CA GLU A 6 -10.55 -10.29 16.57
C GLU A 6 -10.98 -9.31 15.48
N GLU A 7 -10.21 -8.25 15.26
CA GLU A 7 -10.49 -7.23 14.25
C GLU A 7 -10.48 -7.79 12.84
N SER A 8 -9.76 -8.89 12.57
CA SER A 8 -9.74 -9.51 11.23
C SER A 8 -11.11 -9.99 10.75
N HIS A 9 -12.06 -10.19 11.67
CA HIS A 9 -13.44 -10.57 11.40
C HIS A 9 -14.44 -9.39 11.51
N GLN A 10 -13.95 -8.18 11.81
CA GLN A 10 -14.80 -7.00 11.99
C GLN A 10 -15.00 -6.23 10.69
N SER A 11 -16.17 -5.63 10.53
CA SER A 11 -16.47 -4.73 9.42
C SER A 11 -17.07 -3.42 9.95
N PRO A 12 -16.80 -2.27 9.30
CA PRO A 12 -15.87 -2.05 8.19
C PRO A 12 -14.40 -1.90 8.66
N ASN A 13 -13.47 -1.96 7.70
CA ASN A 13 -12.05 -1.63 7.84
C ASN A 13 -11.30 -2.42 8.93
N PRO A 14 -11.29 -3.77 8.89
CA PRO A 14 -10.68 -4.62 9.91
C PRO A 14 -9.19 -4.31 10.15
N LEU A 15 -8.44 -4.07 9.07
CA LEU A 15 -7.01 -3.80 9.15
C LEU A 15 -6.71 -2.43 9.78
N ASP A 16 -7.57 -1.43 9.57
CA ASP A 16 -7.39 -0.10 10.18
C ASP A 16 -7.73 -0.14 11.67
N ARG A 17 -8.73 -0.93 12.08
CA ARG A 17 -9.03 -1.18 13.50
C ARG A 17 -7.86 -1.86 14.21
N TRP A 18 -7.34 -2.92 13.60
CA TRP A 18 -6.16 -3.61 14.13
C TRP A 18 -4.94 -2.69 14.21
N SER A 19 -4.68 -1.92 13.15
CA SER A 19 -3.56 -0.95 13.11
C SER A 19 -3.73 0.12 14.19
N ARG A 20 -4.94 0.62 14.40
CA ARG A 20 -5.25 1.59 15.45
C ARG A 20 -4.92 1.04 16.82
N ARG A 21 -5.40 -0.16 17.15
CA ARG A 21 -5.12 -0.78 18.45
C ARG A 21 -3.62 -0.94 18.67
N VAL A 22 -2.93 -1.60 17.72
CA VAL A 22 -1.49 -1.90 17.86
C VAL A 22 -0.64 -0.63 17.98
N VAL A 23 -0.85 0.36 17.10
CA VAL A 23 -0.02 1.59 17.12
C VAL A 23 -0.35 2.46 18.34
N THR A 24 -1.62 2.51 18.78
CA THR A 24 -1.99 3.25 20.00
C THR A 24 -1.39 2.60 21.24
N GLU A 25 -1.40 1.27 21.35
CA GLU A 25 -0.74 0.55 22.45
C GLU A 25 0.78 0.86 22.48
N LEU A 26 1.45 0.78 21.32
CA LEU A 26 2.87 1.14 21.20
C LEU A 26 3.14 2.60 21.56
N ALA A 27 2.29 3.53 21.13
CA ALA A 27 2.44 4.94 21.43
C ALA A 27 2.34 5.20 22.94
N ALA A 28 1.39 4.56 23.62
CA ALA A 28 1.27 4.67 25.08
C ALA A 28 2.48 4.09 25.81
N GLU A 29 3.02 2.96 25.36
CA GLU A 29 4.22 2.33 25.93
C GLU A 29 5.47 3.21 25.75
N LEU A 30 5.58 3.85 24.59
CA LEU A 30 6.76 4.63 24.20
C LEU A 30 6.66 6.12 24.53
N GLY A 31 5.56 6.59 25.12
CA GLY A 31 5.34 8.01 25.41
C GLY A 31 5.18 8.89 24.16
N ALA A 32 4.61 8.33 23.09
CA ALA A 32 4.38 8.99 21.82
C ALA A 32 2.89 9.24 21.54
N ASP A 33 2.60 10.06 20.54
CA ASP A 33 1.28 10.17 19.93
C ASP A 33 1.16 9.23 18.72
N ALA A 34 0.03 8.51 18.64
CA ALA A 34 -0.28 7.65 17.49
C ALA A 34 -0.97 8.44 16.37
N LEU A 35 -0.35 8.45 15.19
CA LEU A 35 -0.85 9.09 13.97
C LEU A 35 -1.22 8.05 12.92
N PHE A 36 -2.25 8.30 12.12
CA PHE A 36 -2.80 7.30 11.18
C PHE A 36 -3.00 7.86 9.76
N PRO A 37 -2.79 7.04 8.71
CA PRO A 37 -3.04 7.41 7.31
C PRO A 37 -4.52 7.31 6.91
N PHE A 38 -5.40 7.01 7.86
CA PHE A 38 -6.84 6.84 7.70
C PHE A 38 -7.60 7.57 8.82
N GLY A 39 -8.89 7.80 8.60
CA GLY A 39 -9.74 8.59 9.50
C GLY A 39 -10.36 9.76 8.73
N ASP A 40 -10.72 10.81 9.45
CA ASP A 40 -11.38 11.97 8.88
C ASP A 40 -10.38 13.06 8.46
N PRO A 41 -10.72 13.93 7.49
CA PRO A 41 -9.92 15.09 7.13
C PRO A 41 -9.66 16.05 8.31
N PRO A 42 -8.52 16.78 8.33
CA PRO A 42 -7.49 16.81 7.30
C PRO A 42 -6.57 15.57 7.34
N PHE A 43 -6.33 14.97 6.18
CA PHE A 43 -5.47 13.79 6.08
C PHE A 43 -4.00 14.14 6.31
N LEU A 44 -3.30 13.29 7.06
CA LEU A 44 -1.88 13.45 7.33
C LEU A 44 -1.03 13.06 6.11
N PRO A 45 0.08 13.75 5.82
CA PRO A 45 0.85 13.59 4.59
C PRO A 45 1.84 12.41 4.64
N PHE A 46 1.34 11.21 4.95
CA PHE A 46 2.15 9.99 5.14
C PHE A 46 3.11 9.69 3.99
N ILE A 47 2.70 9.92 2.73
CA ILE A 47 3.57 9.73 1.56
C ILE A 47 4.78 10.68 1.62
N ARG A 48 4.57 11.95 1.98
CA ARG A 48 5.68 12.91 2.10
C ARG A 48 6.58 12.59 3.29
N TRP A 49 6.01 12.07 4.39
CA TRP A 49 6.80 11.63 5.53
C TRP A 49 7.67 10.42 5.19
N ALA A 50 7.10 9.42 4.51
CA ALA A 50 7.83 8.25 4.03
C ALA A 50 9.02 8.63 3.14
N GLN A 51 8.82 9.52 2.16
CA GLN A 51 9.89 9.99 1.26
C GLN A 51 10.99 10.81 1.96
N ARG A 52 10.73 11.30 3.18
CA ARG A 52 11.76 11.95 4.01
C ARG A 52 12.49 10.97 4.91
N ALA A 53 11.90 9.82 5.20
CA ALA A 53 12.41 8.84 6.14
C ALA A 53 13.13 7.67 5.46
N GLU A 54 12.74 7.33 4.22
CA GLU A 54 13.22 6.15 3.50
C GLU A 54 13.52 6.48 2.02
N ALA A 55 14.34 5.64 1.38
CA ALA A 55 14.67 5.68 -0.04
C ALA A 55 13.48 5.20 -0.91
N VAL A 56 12.32 5.87 -0.80
CA VAL A 56 11.09 5.48 -1.48
C VAL A 56 10.65 6.52 -2.50
N TYR A 57 10.17 6.06 -3.65
CA TYR A 57 9.89 6.92 -4.81
C TYR A 57 8.54 6.59 -5.44
N PRO A 58 7.85 7.54 -6.10
CA PRO A 58 6.63 7.23 -6.85
C PRO A 58 6.91 6.22 -7.96
N SER A 59 6.15 5.12 -8.01
CA SER A 59 6.23 4.16 -9.11
C SER A 59 5.30 4.57 -10.26
N PRO A 60 5.53 4.05 -11.49
CA PRO A 60 4.64 4.31 -12.64
C PRO A 60 3.19 3.84 -12.47
N ILE A 61 2.89 3.08 -11.41
CA ILE A 61 1.54 2.54 -11.15
C ILE A 61 0.93 3.07 -9.85
N GLY A 62 1.53 4.08 -9.21
CA GLY A 62 0.96 4.83 -8.09
C GLY A 62 1.68 4.62 -6.74
N PRO A 63 1.72 3.41 -6.15
CA PRO A 63 2.39 3.17 -4.88
C PRO A 63 3.86 3.60 -4.89
N LEU A 64 4.39 3.93 -3.71
CA LEU A 64 5.82 4.11 -3.56
C LEU A 64 6.55 2.78 -3.80
N ILE A 65 7.75 2.85 -4.40
CA ILE A 65 8.66 1.72 -4.56
C ILE A 65 9.84 1.87 -3.60
N HIS A 66 10.12 0.82 -2.84
CA HIS A 66 11.30 0.69 -1.98
C HIS A 66 12.38 -0.17 -2.69
N PRO A 67 13.68 0.14 -2.56
CA PRO A 67 14.75 -0.61 -3.24
C PRO A 67 14.81 -2.09 -2.86
N GLU A 68 14.42 -2.41 -1.63
CA GLU A 68 14.36 -3.80 -1.14
C GLU A 68 12.96 -4.43 -1.24
N TYR A 69 11.94 -3.83 -0.61
CA TYR A 69 10.58 -4.38 -0.58
C TYR A 69 9.78 -4.17 -1.88
N GLY A 70 10.34 -3.44 -2.85
CA GLY A 70 9.66 -3.11 -4.09
C GLY A 70 8.36 -2.37 -3.81
N LEU A 71 7.29 -2.81 -4.46
CA LEU A 71 5.95 -2.25 -4.26
C LEU A 71 5.22 -2.90 -3.08
N TRP A 72 5.83 -3.80 -2.31
CA TRP A 72 5.15 -4.68 -1.34
C TRP A 72 5.28 -4.20 0.10
N HIS A 73 4.93 -2.94 0.31
CA HIS A 73 4.86 -2.32 1.64
C HIS A 73 3.70 -1.33 1.74
N ALA A 74 3.35 -0.94 2.96
CA ALA A 74 2.40 0.12 3.26
C ALA A 74 2.65 0.67 4.66
N TYR A 75 2.49 1.98 4.84
CA TYR A 75 2.56 2.62 6.16
C TYR A 75 1.18 2.53 6.83
N ARG A 76 1.15 2.12 8.10
CA ARG A 76 -0.10 1.90 8.87
C ARG A 76 -0.28 2.84 10.07
N GLY A 77 0.79 3.52 10.46
CA GLY A 77 0.77 4.55 11.48
C GLY A 77 2.15 5.18 11.61
N ALA A 78 2.22 6.26 12.36
CA ALA A 78 3.45 6.92 12.77
C ALA A 78 3.39 7.21 14.26
N LEU A 79 4.54 7.17 14.92
CA LEU A 79 4.71 7.57 16.31
C LEU A 79 5.35 8.96 16.33
N ALA A 80 4.66 9.93 16.92
CA ALA A 80 5.19 11.28 17.10
C ALA A 80 5.71 11.43 18.54
N PHE A 81 6.99 11.76 18.67
CA PHE A 81 7.66 11.97 19.94
C PHE A 81 7.83 13.45 20.21
N ALA A 82 7.77 13.85 21.48
CA ALA A 82 8.06 15.22 21.89
C ALA A 82 9.56 15.52 21.83
N GLU A 83 10.39 14.50 22.02
CA GLU A 83 11.85 14.61 21.95
C GLU A 83 12.38 14.44 20.53
N SER A 84 13.57 14.97 20.29
CA SER A 84 14.34 14.65 19.08
C SER A 84 15.05 13.32 19.27
N ILE A 85 14.87 12.41 18.31
CA ILE A 85 15.52 11.10 18.29
C ILE A 85 16.71 11.17 17.34
N ASP A 86 17.88 10.72 17.77
CA ASP A 86 19.04 10.53 16.90
C ASP A 86 18.76 9.35 15.96
N LEU A 87 18.70 9.63 14.67
CA LEU A 87 18.42 8.65 13.63
C LEU A 87 19.71 8.19 12.94
N PRO A 88 19.75 6.96 12.42
CA PRO A 88 20.84 6.53 11.55
C PRO A 88 20.90 7.41 10.29
N ALA A 89 22.03 7.32 9.58
CA ALA A 89 22.17 7.97 8.28
C ALA A 89 21.02 7.54 7.34
N VAL A 90 20.48 8.52 6.61
CA VAL A 90 19.41 8.29 5.64
C VAL A 90 19.95 7.40 4.52
N ASP A 91 19.18 6.38 4.16
CA ASP A 91 19.42 5.61 2.94
C ASP A 91 19.07 6.49 1.73
N ASP A 92 20.04 6.70 0.85
CA ASP A 92 19.94 7.57 -0.34
C ASP A 92 19.99 6.80 -1.65
N ARG A 93 19.78 5.47 -1.61
CA ARG A 93 19.70 4.63 -2.82
C ARG A 93 18.68 5.21 -3.81
N PRO A 94 19.02 5.34 -5.11
CA PRO A 94 18.12 5.90 -6.10
C PRO A 94 16.91 5.00 -6.36
N SER A 95 15.91 5.54 -7.06
CA SER A 95 14.73 4.78 -7.43
C SER A 95 15.11 3.58 -8.31
N PRO A 96 14.64 2.36 -7.98
CA PRO A 96 14.80 1.20 -8.86
C PRO A 96 14.12 1.39 -10.23
N CYS A 97 13.14 2.30 -10.32
CA CYS A 97 12.48 2.61 -11.58
C CYS A 97 13.40 3.34 -12.57
N ASP A 98 14.43 4.04 -12.11
CA ASP A 98 15.31 4.84 -12.98
C ASP A 98 16.14 3.95 -13.91
N THR A 99 16.47 2.73 -13.47
CA THR A 99 17.24 1.75 -14.24
C THR A 99 16.35 0.68 -14.89
N CYS A 100 15.04 0.68 -14.62
CA CYS A 100 14.10 -0.26 -15.22
C CYS A 100 13.66 0.23 -16.61
N ALA A 101 14.36 -0.24 -17.65
CA ALA A 101 14.06 0.11 -19.04
C ALA A 101 12.68 -0.41 -19.48
N ASP A 102 12.41 -1.71 -19.25
CA ASP A 102 11.25 -2.42 -19.81
C ASP A 102 9.90 -2.01 -19.18
N LYS A 103 9.93 -1.50 -17.93
CA LYS A 103 8.73 -1.11 -17.15
C LYS A 103 7.56 -2.10 -17.31
N PRO A 104 7.77 -3.40 -16.99
CA PRO A 104 6.76 -4.43 -17.23
C PRO A 104 5.43 -4.18 -16.50
N CYS A 105 5.45 -3.37 -15.43
CA CYS A 105 4.24 -2.93 -14.74
C CYS A 105 3.27 -2.11 -15.62
N LEU A 106 3.74 -1.45 -16.68
CA LEU A 106 2.89 -0.66 -17.57
C LEU A 106 2.23 -1.50 -18.67
N SER A 107 2.80 -2.67 -19.02
CA SER A 107 2.28 -3.54 -20.07
C SER A 107 1.51 -4.76 -19.54
N ALA A 108 1.75 -5.15 -18.29
CA ALA A 108 1.11 -6.34 -17.69
C ALA A 108 -0.36 -6.13 -17.27
N CYS A 109 -0.87 -4.88 -17.26
CA CYS A 109 -2.28 -4.64 -16.95
C CYS A 109 -3.18 -5.07 -18.13
N PRO A 110 -4.09 -6.04 -17.94
CA PRO A 110 -4.89 -6.59 -19.05
C PRO A 110 -5.88 -5.60 -19.65
N VAL A 111 -6.15 -4.48 -18.96
CA VAL A 111 -7.02 -3.40 -19.43
C VAL A 111 -6.29 -2.07 -19.60
N GLY A 112 -4.96 -2.08 -19.54
CA GLY A 112 -4.15 -0.86 -19.74
C GLY A 112 -4.49 0.26 -18.76
N ALA A 113 -4.86 -0.06 -17.51
CA ALA A 113 -5.32 0.94 -16.55
C ALA A 113 -4.23 1.93 -16.08
N PHE A 114 -2.95 1.68 -16.37
CA PHE A 114 -1.85 2.53 -15.94
C PHE A 114 -1.21 3.22 -17.14
N SER A 115 -1.09 4.55 -17.08
CA SER A 115 -0.45 5.36 -18.13
C SER A 115 0.96 5.83 -17.77
N GLY A 116 1.48 5.42 -16.61
CA GLY A 116 2.72 5.94 -16.01
C GLY A 116 2.49 7.17 -15.13
N ASN A 117 1.49 7.98 -15.45
CA ASN A 117 1.15 9.21 -14.71
C ASN A 117 -0.30 9.21 -14.17
N GLY A 118 -1.03 8.11 -14.35
CA GLY A 118 -2.42 8.00 -13.97
C GLY A 118 -2.87 6.56 -13.85
N TYR A 119 -3.97 6.37 -13.11
CA TYR A 119 -4.62 5.09 -12.88
C TYR A 119 -6.11 5.21 -13.25
N ASP A 120 -6.52 4.52 -14.31
CA ASP A 120 -7.92 4.36 -14.71
C ASP A 120 -8.61 3.35 -13.78
N VAL A 121 -9.03 3.89 -12.63
CA VAL A 121 -9.75 3.16 -11.59
C VAL A 121 -11.06 2.55 -12.12
N PRO A 122 -11.91 3.29 -12.87
CA PRO A 122 -13.12 2.70 -13.48
C PRO A 122 -12.84 1.48 -14.36
N ALA A 123 -11.85 1.53 -15.27
CA ALA A 123 -11.52 0.41 -16.14
C ALA A 123 -11.02 -0.81 -15.34
N CYS A 124 -10.21 -0.57 -14.30
CA CYS A 124 -9.75 -1.63 -13.41
C CYS A 124 -10.91 -2.29 -12.65
N ILE A 125 -11.81 -1.50 -12.06
CA ILE A 125 -12.97 -2.01 -11.32
C ILE A 125 -13.87 -2.85 -12.23
N ALA A 126 -14.18 -2.35 -13.43
CA ALA A 126 -14.96 -3.10 -14.41
C ALA A 126 -14.33 -4.45 -14.74
N HIS A 127 -13.00 -4.50 -14.89
CA HIS A 127 -12.28 -5.75 -15.12
C HIS A 127 -12.35 -6.72 -13.94
N ILE A 128 -12.01 -6.29 -12.73
CA ILE A 128 -11.94 -7.18 -11.55
C ILE A 128 -13.31 -7.60 -11.01
N ALA A 129 -14.38 -6.90 -11.40
CA ALA A 129 -15.76 -7.28 -11.09
C ALA A 129 -16.27 -8.46 -11.92
N GLU A 130 -15.60 -8.80 -13.02
CA GLU A 130 -15.99 -9.88 -13.95
C GLU A 130 -15.12 -11.12 -13.80
N ALA A 131 -15.58 -12.27 -14.34
CA ALA A 131 -14.83 -13.53 -14.29
C ALA A 131 -13.43 -13.44 -14.92
N ARG A 132 -13.27 -12.62 -15.97
CA ARG A 132 -11.96 -12.38 -16.61
C ARG A 132 -10.95 -11.66 -15.72
N GLY A 133 -11.39 -11.01 -14.64
CA GLY A 133 -10.54 -10.35 -13.67
C GLY A 133 -10.26 -11.14 -12.40
N ALA A 134 -10.66 -12.42 -12.34
CA ALA A 134 -10.51 -13.26 -11.15
C ALA A 134 -9.06 -13.38 -10.67
N ASP A 135 -8.07 -13.42 -11.57
CA ASP A 135 -6.65 -13.45 -11.20
C ASP A 135 -6.19 -12.11 -10.59
N CYS A 136 -6.65 -10.97 -11.12
CA CYS A 136 -6.39 -9.67 -10.48
C CYS A 136 -7.08 -9.55 -9.11
N LEU A 137 -8.30 -10.06 -8.97
CA LEU A 137 -9.07 -9.99 -7.73
C LEU A 137 -8.51 -10.90 -6.64
N GLY A 138 -8.22 -12.16 -6.94
CA GLY A 138 -7.74 -13.14 -5.95
C GLY A 138 -6.21 -13.21 -5.82
N GLY A 139 -5.49 -12.91 -6.89
CA GLY A 139 -4.03 -12.99 -6.96
C GLY A 139 -3.33 -11.64 -6.93
N GLY A 140 -4.06 -10.53 -6.76
CA GLY A 140 -3.51 -9.18 -6.76
C GLY A 140 -3.24 -8.61 -8.16
N CYS A 141 -3.08 -7.29 -8.21
CA CYS A 141 -2.84 -6.54 -9.44
C CYS A 141 -1.66 -7.10 -10.25
N LEU A 142 -1.93 -7.54 -11.49
CA LEU A 142 -0.93 -8.09 -12.41
C LEU A 142 0.20 -7.09 -12.72
N ALA A 143 -0.12 -5.80 -12.87
CA ALA A 143 0.88 -4.74 -13.05
C ALA A 143 1.86 -4.65 -11.88
N ARG A 144 1.36 -4.78 -10.64
CA ARG A 144 2.21 -4.78 -9.43
C ARG A 144 3.05 -6.05 -9.34
N ARG A 145 2.47 -7.21 -9.67
CA ARG A 145 3.19 -8.49 -9.72
C ARG A 145 4.28 -8.52 -10.78
N ALA A 146 4.12 -7.80 -11.89
CA ALA A 146 5.12 -7.74 -12.95
C ALA A 146 6.39 -6.96 -12.56
N CYS A 147 6.36 -6.17 -11.48
CA CYS A 147 7.56 -5.51 -10.99
C CYS A 147 8.57 -6.56 -10.47
N PRO A 148 9.83 -6.55 -10.94
CA PRO A 148 10.85 -7.51 -10.49
C PRO A 148 11.42 -7.15 -9.10
N VAL A 149 11.27 -5.89 -8.68
CA VAL A 149 11.82 -5.40 -7.41
C VAL A 149 10.96 -5.91 -6.26
N GLY A 150 11.60 -6.46 -5.24
CA GLY A 150 10.92 -6.96 -4.05
C GLY A 150 10.08 -8.22 -4.27
N GLU A 151 10.39 -9.03 -5.29
CA GLU A 151 9.67 -10.29 -5.56
C GLU A 151 9.60 -11.22 -4.34
N ALA A 152 10.67 -11.29 -3.55
CA ALA A 152 10.73 -12.06 -2.31
C ALA A 152 9.76 -11.57 -1.22
N TYR A 153 9.32 -10.30 -1.31
CA TYR A 153 8.43 -9.65 -0.35
C TYR A 153 6.97 -9.59 -0.84
N ARG A 154 6.67 -10.21 -1.99
CA ARG A 154 5.30 -10.32 -2.48
C ARG A 154 4.39 -10.86 -1.39
N TYR A 155 3.26 -10.18 -1.20
CA TYR A 155 2.24 -10.63 -0.26
C TYR A 155 1.77 -12.03 -0.63
N VAL A 156 1.44 -12.84 0.36
CA VAL A 156 0.76 -14.12 0.11
C VAL A 156 -0.61 -13.87 -0.53
N SER A 157 -1.11 -14.85 -1.29
CA SER A 157 -2.36 -14.73 -2.05
C SER A 157 -3.55 -14.27 -1.19
N THR A 158 -3.67 -14.78 0.04
CA THR A 158 -4.75 -14.38 0.97
C THR A 158 -4.71 -12.90 1.34
N GLN A 159 -3.53 -12.29 1.44
CA GLN A 159 -3.39 -10.87 1.70
C GLN A 159 -3.63 -10.04 0.43
N MET A 160 -3.22 -10.54 -0.74
CA MET A 160 -3.54 -9.90 -2.01
C MET A 160 -5.06 -9.85 -2.27
N ASP A 161 -5.74 -10.99 -2.11
CA ASP A 161 -7.20 -11.12 -2.22
C ASP A 161 -7.91 -10.18 -1.25
N PHE A 162 -7.50 -10.17 0.02
CA PHE A 162 -8.03 -9.27 1.04
C PHE A 162 -8.01 -7.79 0.59
N HIS A 163 -6.85 -7.32 0.11
CA HIS A 163 -6.71 -5.93 -0.34
C HIS A 163 -7.51 -5.62 -1.61
N MET A 164 -7.53 -6.54 -2.58
CA MET A 164 -8.26 -6.33 -3.83
C MET A 164 -9.78 -6.35 -3.63
N ARG A 165 -10.30 -7.20 -2.73
CA ARG A 165 -11.71 -7.18 -2.35
C ARG A 165 -12.09 -5.89 -1.63
N ALA A 166 -11.25 -5.40 -0.72
CA ALA A 166 -11.47 -4.12 -0.06
C ALA A 166 -11.47 -2.95 -1.07
N PHE A 167 -10.53 -2.96 -2.03
CA PHE A 167 -10.49 -1.97 -3.11
C PHE A 167 -11.77 -2.01 -3.98
N LEU A 168 -12.22 -3.20 -4.38
CA LEU A 168 -13.46 -3.34 -5.16
C LEU A 168 -14.69 -2.86 -4.39
N ALA A 169 -14.82 -3.23 -3.11
CA ALA A 169 -15.94 -2.81 -2.27
C ALA A 169 -15.95 -1.27 -2.09
N GLY A 170 -14.83 -0.68 -1.68
CA GLY A 170 -14.75 0.75 -1.40
C GLY A 170 -15.02 1.66 -2.60
N ASN A 171 -14.78 1.18 -3.83
CA ASN A 171 -15.07 1.95 -5.04
C ASN A 171 -16.47 1.68 -5.64
N ARG A 172 -17.17 0.62 -5.20
CA ARG A 172 -18.59 0.46 -5.52
C ARG A 172 -19.45 1.42 -4.69
N ASP A 173 -19.09 1.58 -3.43
CA ASP A 173 -19.82 2.44 -2.49
C ASP A 173 -19.61 3.95 -2.77
N ALA A 174 -18.49 4.32 -3.40
CA ALA A 174 -18.21 5.70 -3.81
C ALA A 174 -18.89 6.10 -5.15
N GLY A 175 -19.51 5.14 -5.85
CA GLY A 175 -20.17 5.33 -7.15
C GLY A 175 -21.68 5.54 -7.08
N THR A 176 -22.25 5.66 -5.89
CA THR A 176 -23.66 6.04 -5.60
C THR A 176 -23.71 7.38 -4.90
#